data_AF-X1IXU1-F1
#
_entry.id   AF-X1IXU1-F1
#
_cell.length_a   1.000
_cell.length_b   1.000
_cell.length_c   1.000
_cell.angle_alpha   90.00
_cell.angle_beta   90.00
_cell.angle_gamma   90.00
#
_symmetry.space_group_name_H-M   'P 1'
#
loop_
_entity.id
_entity.type
_entity.pdbx_description
1 polymer ?
#
loop_
_entity_poly.entity_id
_entity_poly.type
_entity_poly.pdbx_seq_one_letter_code
_entity_poly.pdbx_strand_id
1 'polypeptide(L)'
;MSMFEKKIKDLIKGSKIPQNMINRGQIVLDNWLKPIKNLLEQKRVPEEPWEDEQIKFLLKLLSQMDTDKDLDAARVGEREARISTPLL
;
A
#
# COMPACT_ATOMS: atom_id res chain seq x y z
N MET A 1 -5.95 -16.65 -0.71
CA MET A 1 -4.72 -15.93 -0.32
C MET A 1 -4.99 -14.47 -0.52
N SER A 2 -4.96 -13.69 0.56
CA SER A 2 -5.32 -12.27 0.50
C SER A 2 -4.30 -11.53 -0.38
N MET A 3 -4.74 -10.48 -1.08
CA MET A 3 -3.91 -9.68 -1.99
C MET A 3 -2.65 -9.11 -1.30
N PHE A 4 -2.67 -9.01 0.04
CA PHE A 4 -1.57 -8.54 0.90
C PHE A 4 -0.53 -9.62 1.25
N GLU A 5 -0.77 -10.89 0.93
CA GLU A 5 0.15 -11.99 1.27
C GLU A 5 1.19 -12.29 0.20
N LYS A 6 1.18 -11.60 -0.96
CA LYS A 6 2.32 -11.67 -1.89
C LYS A 6 3.51 -11.03 -1.19
N LYS A 7 4.34 -11.89 -0.58
CA LYS A 7 5.54 -11.48 0.14
C LYS A 7 6.44 -10.77 -0.87
N ILE A 8 7.10 -9.69 -0.46
CA ILE A 8 8.12 -9.04 -1.29
C ILE A 8 9.12 -10.06 -1.84
N LYS A 9 9.39 -11.11 -1.05
CA LYS A 9 10.21 -12.26 -1.45
C LYS A 9 9.83 -12.85 -2.80
N ASP A 10 8.54 -12.88 -3.13
CA ASP A 10 8.03 -13.40 -4.40
C ASP A 10 8.27 -12.42 -5.54
N LEU A 11 8.16 -11.10 -5.28
CA LEU A 11 8.43 -10.04 -6.26
C LEU A 11 9.90 -9.95 -6.66
N ILE A 12 10.82 -10.22 -5.72
CA ILE A 12 12.26 -10.15 -5.94
C ILE A 12 12.91 -11.53 -6.11
N LYS A 13 12.09 -12.57 -6.33
CA LYS A 13 12.54 -13.93 -6.59
C LYS A 13 13.37 -13.95 -7.88
N GLY A 14 14.59 -14.48 -7.80
CA GLY A 14 15.54 -14.48 -8.92
C GLY A 14 16.43 -13.24 -9.00
N SER A 15 16.30 -12.30 -8.06
CA SER A 15 17.29 -11.22 -7.89
C SER A 15 18.64 -11.76 -7.41
N LYS A 16 19.71 -10.99 -7.63
CA LYS A 16 21.06 -11.29 -7.10
C LYS A 16 21.19 -10.98 -5.60
N ILE A 17 20.10 -10.66 -4.92
CA ILE A 17 20.12 -10.29 -3.50
C ILE A 17 20.22 -11.58 -2.66
N PRO A 18 21.16 -11.65 -1.71
CA PRO A 18 21.27 -12.80 -0.81
C PRO A 18 19.97 -13.10 -0.04
N GLN A 19 19.61 -14.38 0.08
CA GLN A 19 18.35 -14.83 0.67
C GLN A 19 18.16 -14.36 2.12
N ASN A 20 19.23 -14.28 2.90
CA ASN A 20 19.21 -13.77 4.27
C ASN A 20 18.80 -12.28 4.32
N MET A 21 19.26 -11.46 3.37
CA MET A 21 18.87 -10.05 3.26
C MET A 21 17.39 -9.92 2.86
N ILE A 22 16.94 -10.72 1.90
CA ILE A 22 15.51 -10.78 1.52
C ILE A 22 14.63 -11.14 2.72
N ASN A 23 15.05 -12.14 3.50
CA ASN A 23 14.33 -12.55 4.71
C ASN A 23 14.29 -11.45 5.76
N ARG A 24 15.43 -10.77 5.98
CA ARG A 24 15.50 -9.65 6.93
C ARG A 24 14.65 -8.47 6.48
N GLY A 25 14.68 -8.12 5.21
CA GLY A 25 13.86 -7.05 4.63
C GLY A 25 12.37 -7.30 4.82
N GLN A 26 11.91 -8.54 4.61
CA GLN A 26 10.51 -8.89 4.88
C GLN A 26 10.12 -8.66 6.34
N ILE A 27 10.95 -9.07 7.30
CA ILE A 27 10.67 -8.86 8.73
C ILE A 27 10.56 -7.37 9.06
N VAL A 28 11.47 -6.55 8.52
CA VAL A 28 11.44 -5.10 8.73
C VAL A 28 10.16 -4.49 8.14
N LEU A 29 9.79 -4.88 6.92
CA LEU A 29 8.58 -4.40 6.29
C LEU A 29 7.31 -4.83 7.03
N ASP A 30 7.24 -6.10 7.46
CA ASP A 30 6.08 -6.62 8.20
C ASP A 30 5.86 -5.82 9.49
N ASN A 31 6.94 -5.46 10.19
CA ASN A 31 6.88 -4.61 11.38
C ASN A 31 6.44 -3.18 11.06
N TRP A 32 6.95 -2.60 9.96
CA TRP A 32 6.59 -1.24 9.55
C TRP A 32 5.12 -1.13 9.09
N LEU A 33 4.56 -2.17 8.46
CA LEU A 33 3.16 -2.24 8.03
C LEU A 33 2.20 -2.64 9.16
N LYS A 34 2.71 -3.19 10.26
CA LYS A 34 1.89 -3.68 11.39
C LYS A 34 0.92 -2.63 11.94
N PRO A 35 1.30 -1.35 12.16
CA PRO A 35 0.36 -0.34 12.66
C PRO A 35 -0.80 -0.11 11.70
N ILE A 36 -0.53 -0.09 10.38
CA ILE A 36 -1.55 0.06 9.34
C ILE A 36 -2.52 -1.11 9.36
N LYS A 37 -1.99 -2.34 9.43
CA LYS A 37 -2.81 -3.54 9.55
C LYS A 37 -3.72 -3.47 10.79
N ASN A 38 -3.16 -3.12 11.94
CA ASN A 38 -3.92 -2.99 13.18
C ASN A 38 -5.03 -1.94 13.07
N LEU A 39 -4.76 -0.78 12.46
CA LEU A 39 -5.78 0.25 12.24
C LEU A 39 -6.95 -0.29 11.41
N LEU A 40 -6.67 -0.98 10.30
CA LEU A 40 -7.71 -1.50 9.41
C LEU A 40 -8.53 -2.62 10.08
N GLU A 41 -7.89 -3.47 10.89
CA GLU A 41 -8.54 -4.56 11.62
C GLU A 41 -9.38 -4.06 12.81
N GLN A 42 -8.83 -3.15 13.61
CA GLN A 42 -9.42 -2.72 14.87
C GLN A 42 -10.31 -1.48 14.73
N LYS A 43 -10.11 -0.68 13.67
CA LYS A 43 -10.83 0.57 13.40
C LYS A 43 -10.81 1.57 14.57
N ARG A 44 -9.73 1.55 15.33
CA ARG A 44 -9.48 2.43 16.49
C ARG A 44 -8.27 3.30 16.21
N VAL A 45 -8.30 4.52 16.75
CA VAL A 45 -7.15 5.43 16.72
C VAL A 45 -5.93 4.72 17.35
N PRO A 46 -4.75 4.72 16.68
CA PRO A 46 -3.53 4.15 17.24
C PRO A 46 -3.18 4.79 18.59
N GLU A 47 -2.72 3.98 19.54
CA GLU A 47 -2.28 4.48 20.85
C GLU A 47 -0.95 5.23 20.74
N GLU A 48 -0.06 4.74 19.87
CA GLU A 48 1.20 5.41 19.52
C GLU A 48 1.05 6.18 18.20
N PRO A 49 1.62 7.40 18.10
CA PRO A 49 1.61 8.16 16.86
C PRO A 49 2.39 7.45 15.76
N TRP A 50 2.02 7.74 14.51
CA TRP A 50 2.73 7.23 13.33
C TRP A 50 3.63 8.30 12.75
N GLU A 51 4.65 7.85 12.02
CA GLU A 51 5.42 8.73 11.17
C GLU A 51 4.57 9.21 9.98
N ASP A 52 4.81 10.44 9.53
CA ASP A 52 4.14 11.03 8.36
C ASP A 52 4.20 10.13 7.13
N GLU A 53 5.30 9.40 6.95
CA GLU A 53 5.49 8.46 5.84
C GLU A 53 4.48 7.32 5.89
N GLN A 54 4.20 6.77 7.07
CA GLN A 54 3.20 5.70 7.24
C GLN A 54 1.79 6.20 6.95
N ILE A 55 1.47 7.43 7.40
CA ILE A 55 0.18 8.08 7.13
C ILE A 55 0.02 8.30 5.63
N LYS A 56 1.01 8.91 4.97
CA LYS A 56 1.00 9.17 3.51
C LYS A 56 0.92 7.87 2.72
N PHE A 57 1.64 6.84 3.13
CA PHE A 57 1.58 5.53 2.50
C PHE A 57 0.18 4.93 2.58
N LEU A 58 -0.47 4.96 3.75
CA LEU A 58 -1.84 4.49 3.89
C LEU A 58 -2.81 5.28 2.99
N LEU A 59 -2.74 6.61 3.01
CA LEU A 59 -3.59 7.45 2.16
C LEU A 59 -3.36 7.15 0.67
N LYS A 60 -2.10 6.96 0.27
CA LYS A 60 -1.77 6.59 -1.11
C LYS A 60 -2.33 5.21 -1.44
N LEU A 61 -2.15 4.21 -0.58
CA LEU A 61 -2.68 2.86 -0.75
C LEU A 61 -4.20 2.89 -0.98
N LEU A 62 -4.94 3.63 -0.14
CA LEU A 62 -6.38 3.78 -0.28
C LEU A 62 -6.75 4.49 -1.59
N SER A 63 -6.04 5.56 -1.96
CA SER A 63 -6.30 6.28 -3.21
C SER A 63 -6.14 5.43 -4.48
N GLN A 64 -5.30 4.39 -4.44
CA GLN A 64 -5.11 3.47 -5.56
C GLN A 64 -6.26 2.46 -5.71
N MET A 65 -7.18 2.39 -4.74
CA MET A 65 -8.36 1.53 -4.81
C MET A 65 -9.55 2.23 -5.47
N ASP A 66 -9.49 3.54 -5.66
CA ASP A 66 -10.56 4.29 -6.34
C ASP A 66 -10.57 3.98 -7.84
N THR A 67 -11.76 3.87 -8.43
CA THR A 67 -11.94 3.47 -9.84
C THR A 67 -11.36 4.47 -10.84
N ASP A 68 -11.23 5.74 -10.48
CA ASP A 68 -10.65 6.75 -11.37
C ASP A 68 -9.12 6.64 -11.51
N LYS A 69 -8.48 5.77 -10.69
CA LYS A 69 -7.04 5.45 -10.76
C LYS A 69 -6.78 4.11 -11.47
N ASP A 70 -7.82 3.40 -11.88
CA ASP A 70 -7.69 2.19 -12.70
C ASP A 70 -7.20 2.55 -14.11
N LEU A 71 -6.06 1.97 -14.51
CA LEU A 71 -5.42 2.24 -15.80
C LEU A 71 -6.14 1.53 -16.96
N ASP A 72 -6.85 0.43 -16.69
CA ASP A 72 -7.53 -0.37 -17.70
C ASP A 72 -9.02 0.03 -17.86
N ALA A 73 -9.50 0.97 -17.03
CA ALA A 73 -10.91 1.39 -17.04
C ALA A 73 -11.26 2.28 -18.24
N ALA A 74 -12.30 1.88 -18.98
CA ALA A 74 -12.95 2.73 -19.98
C ALA A 74 -13.93 3.71 -19.30
N ARG A 75 -13.50 4.95 -19.10
CA ARG A 75 -14.21 6.00 -18.33
C ARG A 75 -15.11 6.88 -19.21
N VAL A 76 -16.30 6.37 -19.53
CA VAL A 76 -17.28 7.01 -20.43
C VAL A 76 -18.44 7.73 -19.74
N GLY A 77 -18.55 7.63 -18.41
CA GLY A 77 -19.59 8.30 -17.64
C GLY A 77 -19.46 9.82 -17.58
N GLU A 78 -20.53 10.46 -17.14
CA GLU A 78 -20.59 11.90 -16.92
C GLU A 78 -19.80 12.32 -15.68
N ARG A 79 -19.61 11.41 -14.71
CA ARG A 79 -18.92 11.67 -13.44
C ARG A 79 -17.81 10.66 -13.16
N GLU A 80 -16.72 10.80 -13.89
CA GLU A 80 -15.51 9.94 -13.83
C GLU A 80 -14.39 10.50 -12.94
N ALA A 81 -14.70 11.51 -12.12
CA ALA A 81 -13.76 12.19 -11.22
C ALA A 81 -12.45 12.65 -11.92
N ARG A 82 -12.56 13.14 -13.16
CA ARG A 82 -11.40 13.59 -13.95
C ARG A 82 -10.74 14.80 -13.29
N ILE A 83 -9.44 14.68 -13.02
CA ILE A 83 -8.61 15.74 -12.43
C ILE A 83 -7.93 16.57 -13.53
N SER A 84 -8.03 17.89 -13.45
CA SER A 84 -7.45 18.82 -14.44
C SER A 84 -6.01 19.22 -14.13
N THR A 85 -5.58 19.15 -12.86
CA THR A 85 -4.25 19.55 -12.42
C THR A 85 -3.76 18.64 -11.28
N PRO A 86 -2.46 18.28 -11.23
CA PRO A 86 -1.89 17.50 -10.13
C PRO A 86 -1.91 18.18 -8.75
N LEU A 87 -2.31 19.45 -8.69
CA LEU A 87 -2.50 20.19 -7.42
C LEU A 87 -3.84 19.87 -6.73
N LEU A 88 -4.72 19.13 -7.40
CA LEU A 88 -5.98 18.57 -6.88
C LEU A 88 -5.79 17.08 -6.62
#